data_AF-A0A939WI37-F1
#
_entry.id   AF-A0A939WI37-F1
#
_cell.length_a   1.000
_cell.length_b   1.000
_cell.length_c   1.000
_cell.angle_alpha   90.00
_cell.angle_beta   90.00
_cell.angle_gamma   90.00
#
_symmetry.space_group_name_H-M   'P 1'
#
loop_
_entity.id
_entity.type
_entity.pdbx_description
1 polymer ?
#
loop_
_entity_poly.entity_id
_entity_poly.type
_entity_poly.pdbx_seq_one_letter_code
_entity_poly.pdbx_strand_id
1 'polypeptide(L)'
;MAKTSKEKKKARLPAEYSEGMLHFKTGPGWKTCYDSERELYTAESFWMGYYDLYEINEEIFNKLKPKGNDRREAHELIHTGRHLYKSVSDNNGSYDIALDEDYASICPWADIQKTGEMWDPELTDLAVNVFESEKQNREQRRKRREEQERKN
;
A
#
# COMPACT_ATOMS: atom_id res chain seq x y z
N MET A 1 -13.92 -44.73 -6.20
CA MET A 1 -13.67 -43.28 -6.40
C MET A 1 -13.38 -42.66 -5.05
N ALA A 2 -12.17 -42.16 -4.82
CA ALA A 2 -11.86 -41.37 -3.62
C ALA A 2 -11.04 -40.15 -4.07
N LYS A 3 -11.67 -38.97 -4.08
CA LYS A 3 -11.00 -37.70 -4.31
C LYS A 3 -10.50 -37.19 -2.96
N THR A 4 -9.22 -37.34 -2.66
CA THR A 4 -8.58 -36.65 -1.55
C THR A 4 -7.92 -35.38 -2.10
N SER A 5 -8.68 -34.28 -2.08
CA SER A 5 -8.12 -32.93 -2.25
C SER A 5 -7.27 -32.62 -1.02
N LYS A 6 -5.95 -32.69 -1.16
CA LYS A 6 -5.03 -32.09 -0.18
C LYS A 6 -5.05 -30.59 -0.41
N GLU A 7 -5.87 -29.87 0.35
CA GLU A 7 -5.65 -28.44 0.56
C GLU A 7 -4.23 -28.25 1.10
N LYS A 8 -3.36 -27.68 0.28
CA LYS A 8 -2.05 -27.20 0.72
C LYS A 8 -2.32 -26.08 1.72
N LYS A 9 -2.24 -26.35 3.03
CA LYS A 9 -2.12 -25.31 4.05
C LYS A 9 -0.91 -24.44 3.65
N LYS A 10 -1.14 -23.22 3.17
CA LYS A 10 -0.08 -22.24 2.96
C LYS A 10 0.65 -22.10 4.29
N ALA A 11 1.94 -22.43 4.33
CA ALA A 11 2.74 -22.29 5.53
C ALA A 11 2.66 -20.81 5.97
N ARG A 12 2.35 -20.56 7.23
CA ARG A 12 2.33 -19.21 7.78
C ARG A 12 3.76 -18.68 7.77
N LEU A 13 4.01 -17.63 7.00
CA LEU A 13 5.31 -16.96 6.97
C LEU A 13 5.65 -16.42 8.37
N PRO A 14 6.94 -16.34 8.73
CA PRO A 14 7.36 -15.76 10.00
C PRO A 14 7.07 -14.25 10.03
N ALA A 15 7.10 -13.68 11.24
CA ALA A 15 6.85 -12.26 11.48
C ALA A 15 7.87 -11.33 10.79
N GLU A 16 9.09 -11.82 10.56
CA GLU A 16 10.15 -11.15 9.82
C GLU A 16 10.83 -12.19 8.92
N TYR A 17 11.09 -11.84 7.67
CA TYR A 17 11.80 -12.69 6.70
C TYR A 17 12.38 -11.88 5.55
N SER A 18 13.20 -12.52 4.74
CA SER A 18 13.71 -11.96 3.50
C SER A 18 13.41 -12.86 2.32
N GLU A 19 13.20 -12.25 1.16
CA GLU A 19 13.04 -12.93 -0.13
C GLU A 19 13.86 -12.15 -1.17
N GLY A 20 14.99 -12.70 -1.60
CA GLY A 20 15.96 -11.95 -2.41
C GLY A 20 16.45 -10.70 -1.68
N MET A 21 16.32 -9.54 -2.32
CA MET A 21 16.70 -8.21 -1.80
C MET A 21 15.63 -7.55 -0.93
N LEU A 22 14.49 -8.23 -0.72
CA LEU A 22 13.36 -7.71 0.03
C LEU A 22 13.40 -8.19 1.48
N HIS A 23 13.21 -7.27 2.41
CA HIS A 23 13.14 -7.53 3.85
C HIS A 23 11.76 -7.17 4.39
N PHE A 24 11.03 -8.16 4.88
CA PHE A 24 9.66 -8.02 5.30
C PHE A 24 9.49 -8.03 6.81
N LYS A 25 8.56 -7.20 7.29
CA LYS A 25 7.96 -7.30 8.63
C LYS A 25 6.44 -7.41 8.48
N THR A 26 5.80 -8.28 9.23
CA THR A 26 4.35 -8.46 9.16
C THR A 26 3.72 -8.50 10.54
N GLY A 27 2.60 -7.79 10.69
CA GLY A 27 1.77 -7.82 11.87
C GLY A 27 0.29 -7.90 11.53
N PRO A 28 -0.60 -7.85 12.53
CA PRO A 28 -2.03 -7.92 12.29
C PRO A 28 -2.52 -6.73 11.45
N GLY A 29 -2.99 -7.00 10.23
CA GLY A 29 -3.54 -5.97 9.34
C GLY A 29 -2.50 -5.05 8.68
N TRP A 30 -1.22 -5.46 8.64
CA TRP A 30 -0.18 -4.72 7.93
C TRP A 30 1.00 -5.63 7.54
N LYS A 31 1.72 -5.22 6.51
CA LYS A 31 3.00 -5.79 6.11
C LYS A 31 3.87 -4.67 5.55
N THR A 32 5.15 -4.67 5.86
CA THR A 32 6.11 -3.71 5.31
C THR A 32 7.27 -4.41 4.67
N CYS A 33 7.89 -3.72 3.72
CA CYS A 33 9.01 -4.19 2.94
C CYS A 33 10.08 -3.10 2.84
N TYR A 34 11.32 -3.47 3.11
CA TYR A 34 12.48 -2.71 2.66
C TYR A 34 13.07 -3.41 1.43
N ASP A 35 13.14 -2.71 0.32
CA ASP A 35 13.80 -3.14 -0.92
C ASP A 35 15.22 -2.56 -0.95
N SER A 36 16.22 -3.42 -0.76
CA SER A 36 17.63 -3.00 -0.71
C SER A 36 18.24 -2.70 -2.08
N GLU A 37 17.63 -3.18 -3.17
CA GLU A 37 18.10 -2.86 -4.54
C GLU A 37 17.73 -1.41 -4.89
N ARG A 38 16.54 -0.98 -4.46
CA ARG A 38 16.00 0.35 -4.75
C ARG A 38 16.14 1.35 -3.61
N GLU A 39 16.58 0.87 -2.44
CA GLU A 39 16.65 1.62 -1.19
C GLU A 39 15.30 2.25 -0.79
N LEU A 40 14.20 1.50 -0.97
CA LEU A 40 12.83 1.97 -0.73
C LEU A 40 12.16 1.22 0.42
N TYR A 41 11.38 1.94 1.22
CA TYR A 41 10.55 1.37 2.28
C TYR A 41 9.07 1.53 1.92
N THR A 42 8.34 0.43 1.94
CA THR A 42 6.93 0.38 1.55
C THR A 42 6.11 -0.40 2.57
N ALA A 43 4.82 -0.12 2.62
CA ALA A 43 3.90 -0.72 3.57
C ALA A 43 2.53 -0.94 2.93
N GLU A 44 1.87 -2.03 3.31
CA GLU A 44 0.43 -2.21 3.16
C GLU A 44 -0.25 -2.14 4.52
N SER A 45 -1.39 -1.47 4.56
CA SER A 45 -2.32 -1.41 5.69
C SER A 45 -3.66 -1.95 5.21
N PHE A 46 -4.20 -2.96 5.88
CA PHE A 46 -5.45 -3.58 5.44
C PHE A 46 -6.32 -4.04 6.60
N TRP A 47 -7.62 -3.98 6.36
CA TRP A 47 -8.63 -4.55 7.24
C TRP A 47 -9.89 -4.90 6.44
N MET A 48 -10.92 -5.41 7.12
CA MET A 48 -12.21 -5.66 6.49
C MET A 48 -12.72 -4.40 5.81
N GLY A 49 -12.79 -4.45 4.47
CA GLY A 49 -13.32 -3.38 3.64
C GLY A 49 -12.33 -2.30 3.20
N TYR A 50 -11.03 -2.41 3.50
CA TYR A 50 -10.03 -1.51 2.91
C TYR A 50 -8.63 -2.13 2.78
N TYR A 51 -7.89 -1.63 1.80
CA TYR A 51 -6.51 -1.99 1.51
C TYR A 51 -5.76 -0.77 0.96
N ASP A 52 -4.71 -0.35 1.66
CA ASP A 52 -3.95 0.86 1.35
C ASP A 52 -2.45 0.53 1.21
N LEU A 53 -1.77 1.20 0.28
CA LEU A 53 -0.32 1.13 0.08
C LEU A 53 0.35 2.46 0.38
N TYR A 54 1.51 2.38 1.03
CA TYR A 54 2.28 3.54 1.43
C TYR A 54 3.76 3.36 1.07
N GLU A 55 4.39 4.46 0.66
CA GLU A 55 5.83 4.64 0.77
C GLU A 55 6.11 5.26 2.14
N ILE A 56 6.88 4.56 2.96
CA ILE A 56 7.26 4.99 4.31
C ILE A 56 8.77 5.31 4.33
N ASN A 57 9.27 5.81 5.45
CA ASN A 57 10.70 6.00 5.64
C ASN A 57 11.28 4.91 6.55
N GLU A 58 12.62 4.88 6.64
CA GLU A 58 13.35 3.96 7.50
C GLU A 58 12.92 4.07 8.98
N GLU A 59 12.64 5.29 9.45
CA GLU A 59 12.22 5.53 10.84
C GLU A 59 10.90 4.80 11.17
N ILE A 60 9.91 4.91 10.30
CA ILE A 60 8.62 4.20 10.43
C ILE A 60 8.86 2.70 10.34
N PHE A 61 9.66 2.23 9.37
CA PHE A 61 9.96 0.81 9.21
C PHE A 61 10.62 0.21 10.46
N ASN A 62 11.53 0.95 11.11
CA ASN A 62 12.21 0.53 12.33
C ASN A 62 11.31 0.59 13.56
N LYS A 63 10.37 1.54 13.63
CA LYS A 63 9.36 1.62 14.70
C LYS A 63 8.35 0.48 14.66
N LEU A 64 8.06 -0.06 13.47
CA LEU A 64 7.16 -1.20 13.28
C LEU A 64 7.79 -2.50 13.82
N LYS A 65 7.23 -2.98 14.93
CA LYS A 65 7.58 -4.17 15.69
C LYS A 65 6.46 -5.21 15.55
N PRO A 66 6.66 -6.29 14.78
CA PRO A 66 5.64 -7.32 14.55
C PRO A 66 4.96 -7.91 15.80
N LYS A 67 5.68 -7.99 16.92
CA LYS A 67 5.18 -8.50 18.20
C LYS A 67 4.91 -7.40 19.24
N GLY A 68 5.22 -6.14 18.91
CA GLY A 68 5.20 -5.03 19.85
C GLY A 68 4.11 -4.00 19.58
N ASN A 69 3.77 -3.76 18.32
CA ASN A 69 2.69 -2.85 17.98
C ASN A 69 1.36 -3.59 17.91
N ASP A 70 0.34 -2.99 18.51
CA ASP A 70 -1.02 -3.36 18.14
C ASP A 70 -1.34 -2.85 16.72
N ARG A 71 -2.45 -3.32 16.16
CA ARG A 71 -2.86 -2.95 14.81
C ARG A 71 -3.03 -1.44 14.65
N ARG A 72 -3.62 -0.77 15.65
CA ARG A 72 -3.94 0.66 15.56
C ARG A 72 -2.67 1.48 15.56
N GLU A 73 -1.73 1.19 16.44
CA GLU A 73 -0.43 1.88 16.51
C GLU A 73 0.35 1.71 15.19
N ALA A 74 0.36 0.50 14.63
CA ALA A 74 1.00 0.27 13.34
C ALA A 74 0.33 1.07 12.20
N HIS A 75 -1.00 1.13 12.16
CA HIS A 75 -1.74 1.92 11.18
C HIS A 75 -1.46 3.42 11.34
N GLU A 76 -1.47 3.93 12.56
CA GLU A 76 -1.15 5.35 12.85
C GLU A 76 0.27 5.71 12.38
N LEU A 77 1.24 4.81 12.52
CA LEU A 77 2.60 5.01 11.99
C LEU A 77 2.63 4.98 10.46
N ILE A 78 2.04 3.96 9.83
CA ILE A 78 2.07 3.77 8.37
C ILE A 78 1.38 4.93 7.65
N HIS A 79 0.25 5.43 8.16
CA HIS A 79 -0.55 6.50 7.53
C HIS A 79 0.14 7.88 7.55
N THR A 80 1.31 8.00 8.19
CA THR A 80 2.16 9.20 8.08
C THR A 80 3.06 9.20 6.84
N GLY A 81 3.20 8.04 6.20
CA GLY A 81 3.91 7.89 4.93
C GLY A 81 3.09 8.42 3.74
N ARG A 82 3.75 8.44 2.57
CA ARG A 82 3.13 8.88 1.32
C ARG A 82 2.20 7.80 0.81
N HIS A 83 0.93 8.14 0.71
CA HIS A 83 -0.13 7.24 0.28
C HIS A 83 -0.05 7.01 -1.23
N LEU A 84 0.10 5.77 -1.67
CA LEU A 84 0.32 5.39 -3.06
C LEU A 84 -0.96 4.90 -3.72
N TYR A 85 -1.74 4.09 -3.00
CA TYR A 85 -2.92 3.43 -3.52
C TYR A 85 -3.89 3.14 -2.40
N LYS A 86 -5.19 3.21 -2.71
CA LYS A 86 -6.28 2.94 -1.79
C LYS A 86 -7.34 2.08 -2.48
N SER A 87 -7.84 1.08 -1.78
CA SER A 87 -9.01 0.29 -2.17
C SER A 87 -9.99 0.27 -1.02
N VAL A 88 -11.25 0.60 -1.30
CA VAL A 88 -12.32 0.62 -0.31
C VAL A 88 -13.48 -0.22 -0.79
N SER A 89 -14.01 -1.05 0.09
CA SER A 89 -15.24 -1.81 -0.08
C SER A 89 -16.07 -1.67 1.19
N ASP A 90 -17.00 -0.72 1.18
CA ASP A 90 -17.87 -0.43 2.30
C ASP A 90 -19.36 -0.47 1.88
N ASN A 91 -20.26 -0.11 2.79
CA ASN A 91 -21.70 -0.14 2.53
C ASN A 91 -22.14 0.87 1.45
N ASN A 92 -21.30 1.84 1.10
CA ASN A 92 -21.57 2.89 0.11
C ASN A 92 -20.99 2.57 -1.27
N GLY A 93 -20.34 1.41 -1.42
CA GLY A 93 -19.81 0.93 -2.68
C GLY A 93 -18.39 0.41 -2.57
N SER A 94 -17.80 0.06 -3.71
CA SER A 94 -16.41 -0.32 -3.79
C SER A 94 -15.70 0.48 -4.86
N TYR A 95 -14.55 1.04 -4.54
CA TYR A 95 -13.76 1.86 -5.44
C TYR A 95 -12.27 1.78 -5.10
N ASP A 96 -11.45 2.00 -6.12
CA ASP A 96 -10.00 2.02 -6.05
C ASP A 96 -9.48 3.42 -6.43
N ILE A 97 -8.39 3.88 -5.82
CA ILE A 97 -7.78 5.18 -6.09
C ILE A 97 -6.26 5.00 -6.24
N ALA A 98 -5.73 5.36 -7.41
CA ALA A 98 -4.29 5.43 -7.66
C ALA A 98 -3.77 6.85 -7.38
N LEU A 99 -3.30 7.08 -6.15
CA LEU A 99 -2.73 8.36 -5.72
C LEU A 99 -1.37 8.60 -6.38
N ASP A 100 -0.58 7.55 -6.50
CA ASP A 100 0.58 7.45 -7.38
C ASP A 100 0.28 6.38 -8.44
N GLU A 101 0.42 6.69 -9.73
CA GLU A 101 0.16 5.73 -10.80
C GLU A 101 1.23 4.62 -10.86
N ASP A 102 2.43 4.87 -10.32
CA ASP A 102 3.52 3.89 -10.31
C ASP A 102 3.47 2.97 -9.08
N TYR A 103 2.40 3.00 -8.28
CA TYR A 103 2.25 2.21 -7.06
C TYR A 103 2.60 0.73 -7.23
N ALA A 104 2.19 0.11 -8.34
CA ALA A 104 2.48 -1.30 -8.63
C ALA A 104 3.96 -1.55 -8.92
N SER A 105 4.64 -0.58 -9.54
CA SER A 105 6.07 -0.63 -9.77
C SER A 105 6.85 -0.38 -8.47
N ILE A 106 6.36 0.49 -7.59
CA ILE A 106 6.95 0.80 -6.28
C ILE A 106 6.80 -0.38 -5.31
N CYS A 107 5.64 -1.05 -5.32
CA CYS A 107 5.30 -2.17 -4.46
C CYS A 107 5.10 -3.48 -5.24
N PRO A 108 6.12 -4.00 -5.96
CA PRO A 108 5.95 -5.20 -6.79
C PRO A 108 5.68 -6.48 -5.96
N TRP A 109 5.93 -6.42 -4.66
CA TRP A 109 5.69 -7.49 -3.70
C TRP A 109 4.24 -7.55 -3.19
N ALA A 110 3.46 -6.49 -3.41
CA ALA A 110 2.12 -6.35 -2.85
C ALA A 110 1.09 -7.13 -3.67
N ASP A 111 0.26 -7.93 -2.99
CA ASP A 111 -0.87 -8.63 -3.61
C ASP A 111 -2.13 -7.75 -3.53
N ILE A 112 -2.16 -6.73 -4.41
CA ILE A 112 -3.15 -5.65 -4.38
C ILE A 112 -4.58 -6.23 -4.43
N GLN A 113 -5.32 -6.00 -3.35
CA GLN A 113 -6.72 -6.39 -3.24
C GLN A 113 -7.60 -5.32 -3.91
N LYS A 114 -7.81 -5.44 -5.22
CA LYS A 114 -8.75 -4.57 -5.94
C LYS A 114 -10.18 -4.94 -5.57
N THR A 115 -11.00 -3.96 -5.19
CA THR A 115 -12.37 -4.22 -4.73
C THR A 115 -13.43 -3.52 -5.57
N GLY A 116 -13.05 -2.54 -6.40
CA GLY A 116 -14.01 -1.77 -7.17
C GLY A 116 -13.45 -1.15 -8.45
N GLU A 117 -14.18 -0.16 -8.96
CA GLU A 117 -13.77 0.61 -10.12
C GLU A 117 -12.70 1.65 -9.73
N MET A 118 -11.69 1.82 -10.59
CA MET A 118 -10.65 2.82 -10.41
C MET A 118 -11.23 4.21 -10.65
N TRP A 119 -10.96 5.14 -9.75
CA TRP A 119 -11.30 6.55 -9.96
C TRP A 119 -10.55 7.14 -11.15
N ASP A 120 -11.25 8.04 -11.86
CA ASP A 120 -10.63 8.84 -12.90
C ASP A 120 -9.49 9.71 -12.32
N PRO A 121 -8.41 9.95 -13.09
CA PRO A 121 -7.30 10.78 -12.64
C PRO A 121 -7.71 12.19 -12.21
N GLU A 122 -8.69 12.80 -12.89
CA GLU A 122 -9.22 14.13 -12.56
C GLU A 122 -9.91 14.16 -11.19
N LEU A 123 -10.68 13.12 -10.87
CA LEU A 123 -11.34 12.98 -9.57
C LEU A 123 -10.30 12.77 -8.45
N THR A 124 -9.27 11.98 -8.74
CA THR A 124 -8.14 11.77 -7.82
C THR A 124 -7.38 13.08 -7.57
N ASP A 125 -7.15 13.89 -8.61
CA ASP A 125 -6.52 15.20 -8.47
C ASP A 125 -7.31 16.16 -7.58
N LEU A 126 -8.64 16.19 -7.76
CA LEU A 126 -9.52 16.97 -6.90
C LEU A 126 -9.40 16.52 -5.45
N ALA A 127 -9.45 15.21 -5.19
CA ALA A 127 -9.31 14.66 -3.85
C ALA A 127 -7.96 15.01 -3.21
N VAL A 128 -6.85 14.87 -3.93
CA VAL A 128 -5.49 15.20 -3.44
C VAL A 128 -5.35 16.69 -3.08
N ASN A 129 -6.03 17.57 -3.80
CA ASN A 129 -6.02 19.00 -3.52
C ASN A 129 -6.89 19.38 -2.31
N VAL A 130 -7.99 18.65 -2.07
CA VAL A 130 -8.93 18.95 -0.97
C VAL A 130 -8.51 18.29 0.34
N PHE A 131 -8.06 17.04 0.31
CA PHE A 131 -7.75 16.28 1.51
C PHE A 131 -6.30 16.52 1.97
N GLU A 132 -6.16 16.88 3.24
CA GLU A 132 -4.84 17.15 3.84
C GLU A 132 -4.02 15.88 4.07
N SER A 133 -4.68 14.72 4.21
CA SER A 133 -4.01 13.41 4.29
C SER A 133 -3.20 13.11 3.04
N GLU A 134 -3.62 13.62 1.88
CA GLU A 134 -3.01 13.31 0.59
C GLU A 134 -2.01 14.37 0.12
N LYS A 135 -1.70 15.37 0.96
CA LYS A 135 -0.87 16.52 0.56
C LYS A 135 0.50 16.14 -0.01
N GLN A 136 1.06 15.02 0.44
CA GLN A 136 2.38 14.54 0.02
C GLN A 136 2.40 14.13 -1.46
N ASN A 137 1.24 13.91 -2.09
CA ASN A 137 1.11 13.58 -3.50
C ASN A 137 0.94 14.81 -4.42
N ARG A 138 0.64 16.00 -3.88
CA ARG A 138 0.30 17.20 -4.68
C ARG A 138 1.39 17.57 -5.68
N GLU A 139 2.65 17.63 -5.25
CA GLU A 139 3.76 18.06 -6.10
C GLU A 139 4.08 17.05 -7.20
N GLN A 140 4.07 15.75 -6.88
CA GLN A 140 4.26 14.69 -7.86
C GLN A 140 3.19 14.76 -8.95
N ARG A 141 1.92 14.87 -8.55
CA ARG A 141 0.79 14.92 -9.48
C ARG A 141 0.80 16.19 -10.32
N ARG A 142 1.20 17.34 -9.75
CA ARG A 142 1.42 18.59 -10.49
C ARG A 142 2.47 18.42 -11.60
N LYS A 143 3.65 17.87 -11.28
CA LYS A 143 4.72 17.64 -12.26
C LYS A 143 4.29 16.72 -13.40
N ARG A 144 3.51 15.67 -13.09
CA ARG A 144 2.97 14.76 -14.11
C ARG A 144 2.04 15.49 -15.08
N ARG A 145 1.10 16.30 -14.59
CA ARG A 145 0.21 17.09 -15.45
C ARG A 145 0.99 18.02 -16.36
N GLU A 146 1.96 18.76 -15.80
CA GLU A 146 2.85 19.63 -16.59
C GLU A 146 3.66 18.86 -17.65
N GLU A 147 4.01 17.60 -17.40
CA GLU A 147 4.66 16.74 -18.39
C GLU A 147 3.71 16.23 -19.48
N GLN A 148 2.49 15.85 -19.11
CA GLN A 148 1.46 15.43 -20.06
C GLN A 148 1.05 16.57 -20.99
N GLU A 149 0.86 17.78 -20.45
CA GLU A 149 0.58 18.99 -21.23
C GLU A 149 1.72 19.35 -22.19
N ARG A 150 2.98 19.11 -21.81
CA ARG A 150 4.13 19.33 -22.69
C ARG A 150 4.25 18.31 -23.82
N LYS A 151 3.64 17.14 -23.67
CA LYS A 151 3.68 16.03 -24.65
C LYS A 151 2.49 16.06 -25.62
N ASN A 152 1.44 16.81 -25.30
CA ASN A 152 0.26 17.04 -26.13
C ASN A 152 0.41 18.31 -26.97
#